data_AF-A0ABD2W0F7-F1
#
_entry.id   AF-A0ABD2W0F7-F1
#
_cell.length_a   1.000
_cell.length_b   1.000
_cell.length_c   1.000
_cell.angle_alpha   90.00
_cell.angle_beta   90.00
_cell.angle_gamma   90.00
#
_symmetry.space_group_name_H-M   'P 1'
#
loop_
_entity.id
_entity.type
_entity.pdbx_description
1 polymer ?
#
loop_
_entity_poly.entity_id
_entity_poly.type
_entity_poly.pdbx_seq_one_letter_code
_entity_poly.pdbx_strand_id
1 'polypeptide(L)'
;MSKEARDKTLLMAVNRILTTKKSIVREGVDIRMKILTTLAAVNPCVKEAVIRYVTNNIRSRIELAFSWLYEECALLQGFQWCTSLCLMTPEVLHQAYNDFLIKLVPSIQNVDGEDRNSLLSRVYLEAPLITEDAVKALKTISSDGTWRLAPLQLLKELVIKRPTKQHAFLNILLCHTKHNNSTIRENAIILLIELNAHPELTKMIKEHSVLQHIHL
;
A
#
# COMPACT_ATOMS: atom_id res chain seq x y z
N MET A 1 -3.21 7.17 -38.91
CA MET A 1 -3.63 6.06 -38.02
C MET A 1 -4.63 6.58 -37.00
N SER A 2 -5.74 5.89 -36.74
CA SER A 2 -6.70 6.29 -35.70
C SER A 2 -6.09 6.15 -34.29
N LYS A 3 -6.60 6.89 -33.30
CA LYS A 3 -6.18 6.78 -31.89
C LYS A 3 -6.32 5.34 -31.38
N GLU A 4 -7.45 4.72 -31.68
CA GLU A 4 -7.75 3.33 -31.31
C GLU A 4 -6.76 2.31 -31.90
N ALA A 5 -6.36 2.46 -33.16
CA ALA A 5 -5.37 1.58 -33.78
C ALA A 5 -3.99 1.71 -33.11
N ARG A 6 -3.63 2.93 -32.66
CA ARG A 6 -2.39 3.18 -31.91
C ARG A 6 -2.45 2.54 -30.51
N ASP A 7 -3.55 2.74 -29.79
CA ASP A 7 -3.74 2.16 -28.45
C ASP A 7 -3.74 0.63 -28.49
N LYS A 8 -4.38 0.03 -29.51
CA LYS A 8 -4.35 -1.41 -29.75
C LYS A 8 -2.91 -1.92 -29.99
N THR A 9 -2.14 -1.21 -30.82
CA THR A 9 -0.75 -1.59 -31.13
C THR A 9 0.15 -1.48 -29.90
N LEU A 10 -0.02 -0.41 -29.12
CA LEU A 10 0.69 -0.20 -27.86
C LEU A 10 0.36 -1.30 -26.84
N LEU A 11 -0.93 -1.62 -26.67
CA LEU A 11 -1.36 -2.69 -25.77
C LEU A 11 -0.79 -4.05 -26.17
N MET A 12 -0.72 -4.36 -27.47
CA MET A 12 -0.06 -5.58 -27.94
C MET A 12 1.42 -5.62 -27.54
N ALA A 13 2.15 -4.51 -27.68
CA ALA A 13 3.54 -4.42 -27.26
C ALA A 13 3.69 -4.58 -25.74
N VAL A 14 2.89 -3.87 -24.94
CA VAL A 14 2.90 -3.96 -23.47
C VAL A 14 2.60 -5.37 -22.99
N ASN A 15 1.59 -6.02 -23.55
CA ASN A 15 1.24 -7.40 -23.16
C ASN A 15 2.38 -8.39 -23.46
N ARG A 16 3.14 -8.19 -24.55
CA ARG A 16 4.35 -8.99 -24.83
C ARG A 16 5.42 -8.76 -23.77
N ILE A 17 5.65 -7.52 -23.37
CA ILE A 17 6.62 -7.19 -22.30
C ILE A 17 6.22 -7.83 -20.97
N LEU A 18 4.94 -7.75 -20.60
CA LEU A 18 4.39 -8.33 -19.38
C LEU A 18 4.49 -9.86 -19.32
N THR A 19 4.37 -10.53 -20.47
CA THR A 19 4.36 -12.01 -20.56
C THR A 19 5.74 -12.62 -20.80
N THR A 20 6.77 -11.80 -21.07
CA THR A 20 8.14 -12.27 -21.33
C THR A 20 8.73 -12.90 -20.06
N LYS A 21 9.06 -14.21 -20.12
CA LYS A 21 9.65 -14.98 -19.01
C LYS A 21 11.10 -14.55 -18.75
N LYS A 22 11.52 -14.68 -17.48
CA LYS A 22 12.77 -14.20 -16.84
C LYS A 22 14.10 -14.79 -17.41
N SER A 23 14.36 -14.75 -18.72
CA SER A 23 15.71 -15.07 -19.25
C SER A 23 16.57 -13.82 -19.49
N ILE A 24 16.30 -12.75 -18.76
CA ILE A 24 17.00 -11.47 -18.95
C ILE A 24 17.95 -11.28 -17.76
N VAL A 25 19.20 -10.96 -18.06
CA VAL A 25 20.23 -10.52 -17.11
C VAL A 25 19.63 -9.44 -16.18
N ARG A 26 20.05 -9.42 -14.90
CA ARG A 26 19.49 -8.58 -13.82
C ARG A 26 19.18 -7.12 -14.23
N GLU A 27 20.02 -6.52 -15.07
CA GLU A 27 19.85 -5.16 -15.61
C GLU A 27 18.59 -4.98 -16.48
N GLY A 28 18.23 -5.96 -17.29
CA GLY A 28 17.05 -5.85 -18.17
C GLY A 28 15.72 -6.04 -17.43
N VAL A 29 15.73 -6.54 -16.19
CA VAL A 29 14.53 -6.58 -15.33
C VAL A 29 14.15 -5.17 -14.89
N ASP A 30 15.13 -4.34 -14.55
CA ASP A 30 14.95 -2.96 -14.08
C ASP A 30 14.43 -2.05 -15.20
N ILE A 31 15.07 -2.11 -16.38
CA ILE A 31 14.62 -1.38 -17.57
C ILE A 31 13.18 -1.72 -17.93
N ARG A 32 12.80 -3.01 -17.86
CA ARG A 32 11.43 -3.44 -18.15
C ARG A 32 10.43 -2.86 -17.17
N MET A 33 10.73 -2.94 -15.86
CA MET A 33 9.86 -2.37 -14.84
C MET A 33 9.69 -0.88 -15.09
N LYS A 34 10.79 -0.16 -15.33
CA LYS A 34 10.77 1.27 -15.64
C LYS A 34 9.91 1.60 -16.86
N ILE A 35 10.06 0.87 -17.97
CA ILE A 35 9.23 1.07 -19.18
C ILE A 35 7.75 0.89 -18.83
N LEU A 36 7.40 -0.20 -18.12
CA LEU A 36 6.01 -0.49 -17.78
C LEU A 36 5.41 0.57 -16.85
N THR A 37 6.13 1.01 -15.82
CA THR A 37 5.63 1.98 -14.83
C THR A 37 5.51 3.37 -15.44
N THR A 38 6.51 3.81 -16.22
CA THR A 38 6.46 5.12 -16.89
C THR A 38 5.34 5.17 -17.94
N LEU A 39 5.13 4.10 -18.74
CA LEU A 39 4.03 4.05 -19.70
C LEU A 39 2.65 4.00 -19.02
N ALA A 40 2.54 3.27 -17.90
CA ALA A 40 1.32 3.17 -17.14
C ALA A 40 0.92 4.49 -16.47
N ALA A 41 1.89 5.31 -16.06
CA ALA A 41 1.63 6.64 -15.51
C ALA A 41 1.01 7.61 -16.54
N VAL A 42 1.34 7.46 -17.83
CA VAL A 42 0.91 8.42 -18.88
C VAL A 42 -0.22 7.93 -19.77
N ASN A 43 -0.45 6.61 -19.86
CA ASN A 43 -1.44 6.03 -20.77
C ASN A 43 -2.50 5.21 -20.01
N PRO A 44 -3.78 5.62 -20.00
CA PRO A 44 -4.86 4.93 -19.29
C PRO A 44 -5.08 3.47 -19.72
N CYS A 45 -4.91 3.14 -21.00
CA CYS A 45 -5.06 1.76 -21.48
C CYS A 45 -3.94 0.87 -20.93
N VAL A 46 -2.70 1.39 -20.91
CA VAL A 46 -1.56 0.70 -20.32
C VAL A 46 -1.74 0.57 -18.81
N LYS A 47 -2.17 1.64 -18.13
CA LYS A 47 -2.50 1.64 -16.70
C LYS A 47 -3.40 0.46 -16.33
N GLU A 48 -4.51 0.32 -17.03
CA GLU A 48 -5.47 -0.75 -16.76
C GLU A 48 -4.89 -2.15 -17.03
N ALA A 49 -4.10 -2.30 -18.10
CA ALA A 49 -3.44 -3.57 -18.41
C ALA A 49 -2.41 -3.97 -17.33
N VAL A 50 -1.61 -3.02 -16.83
CA VAL A 50 -0.61 -3.28 -15.79
C VAL A 50 -1.28 -3.54 -14.44
N ILE A 51 -2.34 -2.79 -14.07
CA ILE A 51 -3.11 -3.05 -12.84
C ILE A 51 -3.66 -4.46 -12.87
N ARG A 52 -4.37 -4.84 -13.93
CA ARG A 52 -4.94 -6.19 -14.08
C ARG A 52 -3.85 -7.27 -14.04
N TYR A 53 -2.71 -7.01 -14.68
CA TYR A 53 -1.58 -7.93 -14.60
C TYR A 53 -1.09 -8.08 -13.16
N VAL A 54 -0.82 -6.99 -12.44
CA VAL A 54 -0.36 -7.05 -11.05
C VAL A 54 -1.37 -7.75 -10.14
N THR A 55 -2.64 -7.34 -10.17
CA THR A 55 -3.68 -7.85 -9.25
C THR A 55 -4.05 -9.31 -9.51
N ASN A 56 -3.96 -9.81 -10.75
CA ASN A 56 -4.23 -11.21 -11.08
C ASN A 56 -3.25 -12.19 -10.41
N ASN A 57 -2.04 -11.75 -10.05
CA ASN A 57 -1.09 -12.60 -9.32
C ASN A 57 -0.12 -11.71 -8.53
N ILE A 58 -0.65 -11.03 -7.51
CA ILE A 58 0.12 -10.08 -6.71
C ILE A 58 1.33 -10.74 -6.04
N ARG A 59 1.22 -12.01 -5.63
CA ARG A 59 2.31 -12.77 -5.01
C ARG A 59 3.59 -12.80 -5.85
N SER A 60 3.46 -13.07 -7.15
CA SER A 60 4.61 -13.14 -8.06
C SER A 60 4.99 -11.79 -8.69
N ARG A 61 4.15 -10.75 -8.52
CA ARG A 61 4.23 -9.47 -9.23
C ARG A 61 4.38 -8.26 -8.29
N ILE A 62 4.57 -8.51 -7.00
CA ILE A 62 4.68 -7.47 -5.97
C ILE A 62 5.84 -6.50 -6.24
N GLU A 63 6.97 -6.97 -6.78
CA GLU A 63 8.11 -6.11 -7.15
C GLU A 63 7.75 -5.09 -8.24
N LEU A 64 6.90 -5.47 -9.20
CA LEU A 64 6.39 -4.53 -10.20
C LEU A 64 5.40 -3.54 -9.57
N ALA A 65 4.59 -3.98 -8.61
CA ALA A 65 3.70 -3.10 -7.87
C ALA A 65 4.50 -2.06 -7.08
N PHE A 66 5.55 -2.46 -6.38
CA PHE A 66 6.43 -1.51 -5.68
C PHE A 66 7.13 -0.57 -6.64
N SER A 67 7.73 -1.08 -7.72
CA SER A 67 8.35 -0.24 -8.74
C SER A 67 7.40 0.86 -9.22
N TRP A 68 6.11 0.54 -9.40
CA TRP A 68 5.12 1.53 -9.81
C TRP A 68 4.75 2.50 -8.67
N LEU A 69 4.56 2.04 -7.44
CA LEU A 69 4.32 2.93 -6.30
C LEU A 69 5.46 3.95 -6.13
N TYR A 70 6.72 3.51 -6.28
CA TYR A 70 7.88 4.39 -6.24
C TYR A 70 7.89 5.38 -7.41
N GLU A 71 7.50 4.94 -8.61
CA GLU A 71 7.39 5.82 -9.78
C GLU A 71 6.33 6.91 -9.57
N GLU A 72 5.11 6.54 -9.17
CA GLU A 72 4.02 7.49 -8.89
C GLU A 72 4.39 8.44 -7.74
N CYS A 73 5.08 7.94 -6.73
CA CYS A 73 5.56 8.79 -5.63
C CYS A 73 6.66 9.76 -6.06
N ALA A 74 7.57 9.33 -6.94
CA ALA A 74 8.59 10.22 -7.51
C ALA A 74 7.97 11.32 -8.40
N LEU A 75 6.90 10.99 -9.13
CA LEU A 75 6.12 11.95 -9.89
C LEU A 75 5.41 12.96 -8.97
N LEU A 76 4.77 12.50 -7.90
CA LEU A 76 4.14 13.36 -6.90
C LEU A 76 5.13 14.34 -6.26
N GLN A 77 6.38 13.92 -6.04
CA GLN A 77 7.45 14.74 -5.47
C GLN A 77 8.16 15.63 -6.50
N GLY A 78 7.80 15.55 -7.79
CA GLY A 78 8.41 16.33 -8.85
C GLY A 78 9.83 15.88 -9.25
N PHE A 79 10.25 14.68 -8.86
CA PHE A 79 11.58 14.14 -9.18
C PHE A 79 11.72 13.62 -10.61
N GLN A 80 10.62 13.47 -11.34
CA GLN A 80 10.63 13.01 -12.73
C GLN A 80 9.82 13.95 -13.61
N TRP A 81 10.43 14.35 -14.73
CA TRP A 81 9.85 15.28 -15.68
C TRP A 81 9.38 14.50 -16.91
N CYS A 82 8.07 14.34 -17.03
CA CYS A 82 7.46 13.84 -18.26
C CYS A 82 6.55 14.94 -18.80
N THR A 83 6.77 15.37 -20.05
CA THR A 83 6.07 16.52 -20.66
C THR A 83 4.54 16.39 -20.61
N SER A 84 4.01 15.17 -20.70
CA SER A 84 2.58 14.87 -20.58
C SER A 84 2.03 14.90 -19.15
N LEU A 85 2.87 14.74 -18.13
CA LEU A 85 2.49 14.79 -16.70
C LEU A 85 2.67 16.19 -16.10
N CYS A 86 3.44 17.06 -16.77
CA CYS A 86 3.64 18.45 -16.38
C CYS A 86 2.36 19.29 -16.34
N LEU A 87 1.26 18.79 -16.93
CA LEU A 87 -0.07 19.43 -16.94
C LEU A 87 -0.97 18.93 -15.79
N MET A 88 -0.55 17.90 -15.05
CA MET A 88 -1.35 17.35 -13.96
C MET A 88 -1.09 18.13 -12.67
N THR A 89 -2.17 18.39 -11.91
CA THR A 89 -2.05 19.02 -10.60
C THR A 89 -1.56 18.00 -9.57
N PRO A 90 -0.94 18.45 -8.45
CA PRO A 90 -0.52 17.56 -7.37
C PRO A 90 -1.66 16.69 -6.83
N GLU A 91 -2.90 17.17 -6.82
CA GLU A 91 -4.07 16.43 -6.38
C GLU A 91 -4.38 15.23 -7.30
N VAL A 92 -4.24 15.41 -8.61
CA VAL A 92 -4.45 14.34 -9.59
C VAL A 92 -3.38 13.25 -9.44
N LEU A 93 -2.12 13.65 -9.24
CA LEU A 93 -1.01 12.72 -9.01
C LEU A 93 -1.18 11.98 -7.68
N HIS A 94 -1.58 12.68 -6.63
CA HIS A 94 -1.88 12.07 -5.33
C HIS A 94 -3.02 11.06 -5.44
N GLN A 95 -4.09 11.39 -6.19
CA GLN A 95 -5.19 10.47 -6.42
C GLN A 95 -4.74 9.25 -7.24
N ALA A 96 -3.90 9.43 -8.26
CA ALA A 96 -3.37 8.32 -9.06
C ALA A 96 -2.56 7.33 -8.20
N TYR A 97 -1.69 7.85 -7.31
CA TYR A 97 -0.96 7.05 -6.34
C TYR A 97 -1.91 6.31 -5.39
N ASN A 98 -2.87 7.04 -4.81
CA ASN A 98 -3.85 6.49 -3.87
C ASN A 98 -4.68 5.37 -4.52
N ASP A 99 -5.23 5.60 -5.71
CA ASP A 99 -6.04 4.63 -6.45
C ASP A 99 -5.27 3.33 -6.68
N PHE A 100 -3.98 3.43 -7.01
CA PHE A 100 -3.16 2.25 -7.24
C PHE A 100 -2.89 1.51 -5.93
N LEU A 101 -2.45 2.21 -4.87
CA LEU A 101 -2.20 1.61 -3.56
C LEU A 101 -3.45 0.91 -3.01
N ILE A 102 -4.61 1.55 -3.10
CA ILE A 102 -5.88 0.99 -2.62
C ILE A 102 -6.30 -0.22 -3.43
N LYS A 103 -6.04 -0.27 -4.74
CA LYS A 103 -6.34 -1.45 -5.57
C LYS A 103 -5.49 -2.67 -5.20
N LEU A 104 -4.29 -2.48 -4.62
CA LEU A 104 -3.47 -3.60 -4.15
C LEU A 104 -4.11 -4.31 -2.96
N VAL A 105 -4.73 -3.56 -2.05
CA VAL A 105 -5.32 -4.12 -0.81
C VAL A 105 -6.31 -5.26 -1.09
N PRO A 106 -7.42 -5.08 -1.84
CA PRO A 106 -8.36 -6.17 -2.12
C PRO A 106 -7.72 -7.30 -2.93
N SER A 107 -6.75 -7.00 -3.79
CA SER A 107 -6.02 -8.05 -4.51
C SER A 107 -5.23 -8.97 -3.57
N ILE A 108 -4.71 -8.42 -2.46
CA ILE A 108 -4.05 -9.20 -1.42
C ILE A 108 -5.10 -9.96 -0.60
N GLN A 109 -6.26 -9.38 -0.31
CA GLN A 109 -7.32 -10.08 0.45
C GLN A 109 -7.76 -11.39 -0.22
N ASN A 110 -7.72 -11.42 -1.56
CA ASN A 110 -8.04 -12.58 -2.39
C ASN A 110 -6.90 -13.64 -2.46
N VAL A 111 -5.75 -13.40 -1.83
CA VAL A 111 -4.66 -14.37 -1.74
C VAL A 111 -4.93 -15.32 -0.58
N ASP A 112 -4.83 -16.62 -0.82
CA ASP A 112 -5.01 -17.60 0.24
C ASP A 112 -3.74 -17.81 1.09
N GLY A 113 -3.94 -18.14 2.37
CA GLY A 113 -2.89 -18.60 3.29
C GLY A 113 -2.04 -17.50 3.92
N GLU A 114 -0.92 -17.89 4.51
CA GLU A 114 -0.02 -16.98 5.26
C GLU A 114 0.68 -15.95 4.36
N ASP A 115 0.82 -16.23 3.06
CA ASP A 115 1.35 -15.28 2.09
C ASP A 115 0.56 -13.97 2.07
N ARG A 116 -0.74 -14.04 2.36
CA ARG A 116 -1.62 -12.87 2.45
C ARG A 116 -1.16 -11.89 3.53
N ASN A 117 -0.82 -12.39 4.72
CA ASN A 117 -0.37 -11.58 5.85
C ASN A 117 0.99 -10.95 5.57
N SER A 118 1.90 -11.72 4.95
CA SER A 118 3.21 -11.23 4.53
C SER A 118 3.09 -10.14 3.46
N LEU A 119 2.28 -10.34 2.42
CA LEU A 119 2.05 -9.35 1.36
C LEU A 119 1.43 -8.06 1.90
N LEU A 120 0.45 -8.15 2.80
CA LEU A 120 -0.13 -6.97 3.45
C LEU A 120 0.96 -6.21 4.22
N SER A 121 1.75 -6.91 5.03
CA SER A 121 2.83 -6.30 5.81
C SER A 121 3.85 -5.61 4.90
N ARG A 122 4.28 -6.29 3.82
CA ARG A 122 5.17 -5.71 2.80
C ARG A 122 4.60 -4.42 2.22
N VAL A 123 3.32 -4.42 1.80
CA VAL A 123 2.72 -3.21 1.21
C VAL A 123 2.76 -2.02 2.17
N TYR A 124 2.36 -2.20 3.43
CA TYR A 124 2.35 -1.09 4.38
C TYR A 124 3.74 -0.67 4.89
N LEU A 125 4.71 -1.60 4.92
CA LEU A 125 6.07 -1.32 5.39
C LEU A 125 6.99 -0.79 4.28
N GLU A 126 6.79 -1.20 3.03
CA GLU A 126 7.67 -0.86 1.90
C GLU A 126 7.11 0.27 1.02
N ALA A 127 5.80 0.53 0.99
CA ALA A 127 5.26 1.61 0.16
C ALA A 127 5.90 2.97 0.51
N PRO A 128 6.24 3.83 -0.46
CA PRO A 128 6.94 5.09 -0.16
C PRO A 128 6.08 6.06 0.66
N LEU A 129 4.77 6.05 0.44
CA LEU A 129 3.79 6.89 1.14
C LEU A 129 2.56 6.06 1.54
N ILE A 130 2.07 6.21 2.77
CA ILE A 130 0.79 5.62 3.17
C ILE A 130 -0.29 6.72 3.15
N THR A 131 -1.33 6.51 2.35
CA THR A 131 -2.46 7.45 2.21
C THR A 131 -3.50 7.26 3.30
N GLU A 132 -4.36 8.26 3.51
CA GLU A 132 -5.46 8.18 4.48
C GLU A 132 -6.43 7.05 4.17
N ASP A 133 -6.70 6.78 2.90
CA ASP A 133 -7.58 5.67 2.52
C ASP A 133 -6.93 4.32 2.82
N ALA A 134 -5.61 4.20 2.73
CA ALA A 134 -4.90 2.97 3.10
C ALA A 134 -4.97 2.78 4.62
N VAL A 135 -4.81 3.85 5.40
CA VAL A 135 -5.02 3.81 6.86
C VAL A 135 -6.43 3.33 7.20
N LYS A 136 -7.47 3.85 6.54
CA LYS A 136 -8.86 3.42 6.73
C LYS A 136 -9.06 1.96 6.33
N ALA A 137 -8.49 1.53 5.20
CA ALA A 137 -8.57 0.15 4.74
C ALA A 137 -7.93 -0.81 5.75
N LEU A 138 -6.75 -0.46 6.30
CA LEU A 138 -6.11 -1.25 7.35
C LEU A 138 -6.95 -1.32 8.62
N LYS A 139 -7.57 -0.20 9.04
CA LYS A 139 -8.50 -0.18 10.17
C LYS A 139 -9.62 -1.22 9.96
N THR A 140 -10.28 -1.19 8.81
CA THR A 140 -11.33 -2.16 8.46
C THR A 140 -10.81 -3.60 8.49
N ILE A 141 -9.63 -3.87 7.91
CA ILE A 141 -9.02 -5.20 7.91
C ILE A 141 -8.69 -5.68 9.33
N SER A 142 -8.18 -4.79 10.18
CA SER A 142 -7.82 -5.13 11.56
C SER A 142 -9.02 -5.33 12.49
N SER A 143 -10.20 -4.81 12.12
CA SER A 143 -11.47 -5.11 12.77
C SER A 143 -12.08 -6.44 12.30
N ASP A 144 -11.62 -6.97 11.18
CA ASP A 144 -12.12 -8.21 10.60
C ASP A 144 -11.36 -9.43 11.16
N GLY A 145 -12.11 -10.33 11.83
CA GLY A 145 -11.56 -11.54 12.41
C GLY A 145 -10.98 -12.53 11.39
N THR A 146 -11.22 -12.33 10.09
CA THR A 146 -10.72 -13.20 9.00
C THR A 146 -9.19 -13.23 8.89
N TRP A 147 -8.49 -12.24 9.44
CA TRP A 147 -7.03 -12.10 9.40
C TRP A 147 -6.33 -12.51 10.70
N ARG A 148 -7.08 -13.13 11.63
CA ARG A 148 -6.60 -13.38 13.00
C ARG A 148 -6.04 -12.08 13.60
N LEU A 149 -4.87 -12.14 14.24
CA LEU A 149 -4.22 -11.00 14.90
C LEU A 149 -3.12 -10.34 14.06
N ALA A 150 -2.86 -10.83 12.83
CA ALA A 150 -1.76 -10.33 12.00
C ALA A 150 -1.87 -8.82 11.69
N PRO A 151 -3.05 -8.25 11.37
CA PRO A 151 -3.16 -6.82 11.13
C PRO A 151 -2.92 -5.97 12.39
N LEU A 152 -3.25 -6.47 13.59
CA LEU A 152 -2.96 -5.79 14.85
C LEU A 152 -1.45 -5.73 15.10
N GLN A 153 -0.74 -6.82 14.82
CA GLN A 153 0.70 -6.84 14.91
C GLN A 153 1.35 -5.89 13.91
N LEU A 154 0.84 -5.86 12.67
CA LEU A 154 1.28 -4.90 11.66
C LEU A 154 1.07 -3.45 12.11
N LEU A 155 -0.08 -3.13 12.73
CA LEU A 155 -0.33 -1.80 13.28
C LEU A 155 0.71 -1.40 14.32
N LYS A 156 1.08 -2.30 15.24
CA LYS A 156 2.16 -2.06 16.20
C LYS A 156 3.47 -1.74 15.50
N GLU A 157 3.85 -2.54 14.49
CA GLU A 157 5.07 -2.28 13.72
C GLU A 157 5.04 -0.94 13.00
N LEU A 158 3.90 -0.55 12.44
CA LEU A 158 3.73 0.70 11.71
C LEU A 158 3.82 1.93 12.64
N VAL A 159 3.32 1.84 13.87
CA VAL A 159 3.52 2.90 14.89
C VAL A 159 5.00 3.23 15.09
N ILE A 160 5.87 2.21 15.05
CA ILE A 160 7.31 2.35 15.25
C ILE A 160 8.01 2.75 13.94
N LYS A 161 7.73 2.04 12.85
CA LYS A 161 8.46 2.16 11.58
C LYS A 161 7.98 3.31 10.69
N ARG A 162 6.81 3.91 10.97
CA ARG A 162 6.25 5.04 10.20
C ARG A 162 5.93 6.25 11.08
N PRO A 163 6.94 7.00 11.57
CA PRO A 163 6.74 8.17 12.43
C PRO A 163 5.74 9.20 11.85
N THR A 164 5.75 9.40 10.53
CA THR A 164 4.86 10.35 9.84
C THR A 164 3.37 10.02 9.93
N LYS A 165 3.01 8.76 10.21
CA LYS A 165 1.63 8.28 10.40
C LYS A 165 1.43 7.60 11.76
N GLN A 166 2.38 7.77 12.68
CA GLN A 166 2.40 7.12 13.98
C GLN A 166 1.11 7.35 14.77
N HIS A 167 0.66 8.61 14.86
CA HIS A 167 -0.59 8.97 15.52
C HIS A 167 -1.80 8.27 14.91
N ALA A 168 -1.87 8.16 13.59
CA ALA A 168 -3.00 7.54 12.90
C ALA A 168 -3.11 6.05 13.23
N PHE A 169 -1.99 5.31 13.20
CA PHE A 169 -1.97 3.89 13.53
C PHE A 169 -2.17 3.63 15.04
N LEU A 170 -1.60 4.48 15.89
CA LEU A 170 -1.79 4.40 17.34
C LEU A 170 -3.26 4.61 17.71
N ASN A 171 -3.92 5.58 17.08
CA ASN A 171 -5.35 5.82 17.30
C ASN A 171 -6.22 4.62 16.87
N ILE A 172 -5.83 3.89 15.82
CA ILE A 172 -6.52 2.65 15.43
C ILE A 172 -6.38 1.58 16.54
N LEU A 173 -5.17 1.36 17.06
CA LEU A 173 -4.95 0.42 18.17
C LEU A 173 -5.75 0.81 19.41
N LEU A 174 -5.79 2.09 19.75
CA LEU A 174 -6.60 2.61 20.85
C LEU A 174 -8.09 2.35 20.62
N CYS A 175 -8.60 2.55 19.39
CA CYS A 175 -9.99 2.20 19.06
C CYS A 175 -10.28 0.72 19.29
N HIS A 176 -9.32 -0.18 19.00
CA HIS A 176 -9.50 -1.62 19.18
C HIS A 176 -9.61 -2.07 20.65
N THR A 177 -9.13 -1.27 21.61
CA THR A 177 -9.36 -1.54 23.06
C THR A 177 -10.83 -1.48 23.46
N LYS A 178 -11.69 -0.93 22.61
CA LYS A 178 -13.15 -0.88 22.79
C LYS A 178 -13.89 -1.76 21.79
N HIS A 179 -13.19 -2.67 21.12
CA HIS A 179 -13.78 -3.54 20.11
C HIS A 179 -14.73 -4.56 20.74
N ASN A 180 -15.82 -4.91 20.05
CA ASN A 180 -16.82 -5.86 20.55
C ASN A 180 -16.23 -7.28 20.73
N ASN A 181 -15.33 -7.68 19.84
CA ASN A 181 -14.61 -8.95 19.93
C ASN A 181 -13.55 -8.90 21.05
N SER A 182 -13.69 -9.77 22.07
CA SER A 182 -12.77 -9.83 23.22
C SER A 182 -11.34 -10.16 22.83
N THR A 183 -11.12 -11.08 21.88
CA THR A 183 -9.78 -11.44 21.43
C THR A 183 -9.06 -10.24 20.81
N ILE A 184 -9.72 -9.48 19.93
CA ILE A 184 -9.15 -8.26 19.33
C ILE A 184 -8.85 -7.22 20.40
N ARG A 185 -9.79 -7.04 21.33
CA ARG A 185 -9.68 -6.07 22.42
C ARG A 185 -8.51 -6.35 23.36
N GLU A 186 -8.40 -7.58 23.86
CA GLU A 186 -7.35 -8.02 24.76
C GLU A 186 -5.96 -7.92 24.10
N ASN A 187 -5.86 -8.33 22.83
CA ASN A 187 -4.59 -8.21 22.10
C ASN A 187 -4.22 -6.75 21.84
N ALA A 188 -5.18 -5.88 21.52
CA ALA A 188 -4.90 -4.45 21.37
C ALA A 188 -4.35 -3.83 22.67
N ILE A 189 -4.88 -4.21 23.84
CA ILE A 189 -4.39 -3.76 25.15
C ILE A 189 -2.95 -4.25 25.37
N ILE A 190 -2.66 -5.54 25.12
CA ILE A 190 -1.31 -6.10 25.26
C ILE A 190 -0.32 -5.34 24.37
N LEU A 191 -0.65 -5.11 23.10
CA LEU A 191 0.21 -4.39 22.17
C LEU A 191 0.44 -2.94 22.59
N LEU A 192 -0.56 -2.28 23.18
CA LEU A 192 -0.40 -0.92 23.73
C LEU A 192 0.50 -0.89 24.96
N ILE A 193 0.41 -1.88 25.84
CA ILE A 193 1.32 -2.02 26.99
C ILE A 193 2.76 -2.20 26.50
N GLU A 194 2.97 -3.02 25.48
CA GLU A 194 4.29 -3.20 24.85
C GLU A 194 4.80 -1.90 24.21
N LEU A 195 3.94 -1.14 23.54
CA LEU A 195 4.30 0.17 22.96
C LEU A 195 4.61 1.22 24.04
N ASN A 196 3.97 1.13 25.21
CA ASN A 196 4.21 2.02 26.34
C ASN A 196 5.62 1.88 26.94
N ALA A 197 6.37 0.82 26.59
CA ALA A 197 7.79 0.73 26.91
C ALA A 197 8.64 1.78 26.17
N HIS A 198 8.13 2.39 25.10
CA HIS A 198 8.80 3.47 24.38
C HIS A 198 8.42 4.84 24.98
N PRO A 199 9.36 5.60 25.55
CA PRO A 199 9.07 6.84 26.29
C PRO A 199 8.31 7.90 25.47
N GLU A 200 8.61 7.98 24.18
CA GLU A 200 7.98 8.92 23.23
C GLU A 200 6.49 8.58 22.99
N LEU A 201 6.14 7.29 23.03
CA LEU A 201 4.77 6.81 22.85
C LEU A 201 3.95 6.90 24.14
N THR A 202 4.60 6.75 25.30
CA THR A 202 3.97 6.82 26.62
C THR A 202 3.16 8.11 26.80
N LYS A 203 3.69 9.25 26.37
CA LYS A 203 3.01 10.54 26.51
C LYS A 203 1.71 10.58 25.70
N MET A 204 1.76 10.17 24.43
CA MET A 204 0.57 10.14 23.55
C MET A 204 -0.50 9.17 24.02
N ILE A 205 -0.09 7.98 24.49
CA ILE A 205 -1.01 6.96 25.00
C ILE A 205 -1.74 7.49 26.25
N LYS A 206 -1.02 8.16 27.16
CA LYS A 206 -1.59 8.77 28.36
C LYS A 206 -2.55 9.91 28.06
N GLU A 207 -2.23 10.77 27.10
CA GLU A 207 -3.13 11.84 26.67
C GLU A 207 -4.46 11.28 26.13
N HIS A 208 -4.40 10.18 25.38
CA HIS A 208 -5.61 9.52 24.86
C HIS A 208 -6.38 8.72 25.93
N SER A 209 -5.72 8.08 26.89
CA SER A 209 -6.40 7.33 27.95
C SER A 209 -7.21 8.24 28.88
N VAL A 210 -6.69 9.45 29.15
CA VAL A 210 -7.38 10.50 29.92
C VAL A 210 -8.60 11.04 29.16
N LEU A 211 -8.50 11.26 27.86
CA LEU A 211 -9.61 11.77 27.03
C LEU A 211 -10.74 10.74 26.83
N GLN A 212 -10.45 9.45 27.00
CA GLN A 212 -11.36 8.37 26.66
C GLN A 212 -11.83 7.49 27.84
N HIS A 213 -11.48 7.86 29.08
CA HIS A 213 -11.74 7.11 30.32
C HIS A 213 -11.35 5.64 30.23
N ILE A 214 -10.20 5.33 29.62
CA ILE A 214 -9.67 3.96 29.57
C ILE A 214 -8.62 3.84 30.67
N HIS A 215 -8.94 3.14 31.75
CA HIS A 215 -7.93 2.70 32.71
C HIS A 215 -7.17 1.53 32.08
N LEU A 216 -6.01 1.84 31.49
CA LEU A 216 -4.99 0.86 31.10
C LEU A 216 -4.26 0.33 32.34
#